data_AF-A0AAX7TKQ1-F1
#
_entry.id   AF-A0AAX7TKQ1-F1
#
_cell.length_a   1.000
_cell.length_b   1.000
_cell.length_c   1.000
_cell.angle_alpha   90.00
_cell.angle_beta   90.00
_cell.angle_gamma   90.00
#
_symmetry.space_group_name_H-M   'P 1'
#
loop_
_entity.id
_entity.type
_entity.pdbx_description
1 polymer ?
#
loop_
_entity_poly.entity_id
_entity_poly.type
_entity_poly.pdbx_seq_one_letter_code
_entity_poly.pdbx_strand_id
1 'polypeptide(L)'
;MEMMMMMLVLVSAALMSPCAANPVRSLNLDHIIDLADQYNKTMYEKFYVEDVTHLVKSGCRNKFFCRVHDILKKHDRTEDKKIVRNLDVFFKEGNVNCTEELINVPHATTEKPIPFLLENLANCIRRRNFMGI
;
A
#
# COMPACT_ATOMS: atom_id res chain seq x y z
N MET A 1 19.82 -50.05 -47.57
CA MET A 1 19.92 -48.72 -46.97
C MET A 1 18.53 -48.11 -47.07
N GLU A 2 17.79 -48.10 -45.96
CA GLU A 2 16.48 -47.46 -45.88
C GLU A 2 16.58 -46.51 -44.69
N MET A 3 16.44 -45.22 -44.98
CA MET A 3 16.73 -44.12 -44.07
C MET A 3 15.70 -44.02 -42.94
N MET A 4 16.23 -43.91 -41.73
CA MET A 4 15.57 -43.48 -40.49
C MET A 4 14.66 -42.25 -40.70
N MET A 5 13.42 -42.28 -40.21
CA MET A 5 12.67 -41.07 -39.95
C MET A 5 12.08 -41.12 -38.54
N MET A 6 12.84 -40.63 -37.56
CA MET A 6 12.31 -40.32 -36.24
C MET A 6 11.56 -38.99 -36.32
N MET A 7 10.23 -39.05 -36.27
CA MET A 7 9.38 -37.87 -36.11
C MET A 7 9.51 -37.33 -34.68
N LEU A 8 10.34 -36.31 -34.50
CA LEU A 8 10.41 -35.53 -33.26
C LEU A 8 9.21 -34.57 -33.21
N VAL A 9 8.20 -34.91 -32.42
CA VAL A 9 7.06 -34.03 -32.12
C VAL A 9 7.51 -33.00 -31.08
N LEU A 10 7.88 -31.80 -31.54
CA LEU A 10 8.12 -30.63 -30.69
C LEU A 10 6.78 -30.10 -30.16
N VAL A 11 6.41 -30.51 -28.96
CA VAL A 11 5.35 -29.83 -28.18
C VAL A 11 5.97 -28.56 -27.62
N SER A 12 5.80 -27.44 -28.33
CA SER A 12 6.09 -26.12 -27.77
C SER A 12 5.06 -25.81 -26.69
N ALA A 13 5.39 -26.15 -25.43
CA ALA A 13 4.70 -25.60 -24.28
C ALA A 13 4.95 -24.09 -24.29
N ALA A 14 3.97 -23.33 -24.78
CA ALA A 14 3.95 -21.88 -24.61
C ALA A 14 3.86 -21.60 -23.11
N LEU A 15 5.01 -21.37 -22.48
CA LEU A 15 5.11 -20.69 -21.20
C LEU A 15 4.53 -19.29 -21.43
N MET A 16 3.22 -19.16 -21.22
CA MET A 16 2.58 -17.88 -20.97
C MET A 16 3.14 -17.39 -19.66
N SER A 17 4.30 -16.73 -19.74
CA SER A 17 4.80 -15.88 -18.67
C SER A 17 3.66 -14.94 -18.31
N PRO A 18 3.21 -14.89 -17.04
CA PRO A 18 2.32 -13.82 -16.64
C PRO A 18 3.15 -12.55 -16.85
N CYS A 19 2.76 -11.73 -17.83
CA CYS A 19 3.30 -10.40 -17.97
C CYS A 19 3.22 -9.75 -16.60
N ALA A 20 4.36 -9.63 -15.92
CA ALA A 20 4.49 -8.79 -14.76
C ALA A 20 4.10 -7.40 -15.26
N ALA A 21 2.87 -6.98 -14.97
CA ALA A 21 2.46 -5.62 -15.23
C ALA A 21 3.50 -4.73 -14.56
N ASN A 22 4.16 -3.86 -15.33
CA ASN A 22 5.09 -2.89 -14.76
C ASN A 22 4.34 -2.16 -13.63
N PRO A 23 4.88 -2.12 -12.40
CA PRO A 23 4.20 -1.45 -11.31
C PRO A 23 3.89 -0.01 -11.72
N VAL A 24 2.62 0.37 -11.72
CA VAL A 24 2.23 1.76 -11.93
C VAL A 24 2.65 2.51 -10.67
N ARG A 25 3.83 3.10 -10.70
CA ARG A 25 4.43 3.80 -9.58
C ARG A 25 3.68 5.11 -9.35
N SER A 26 2.98 5.22 -8.21
CA SER A 26 2.31 6.46 -7.83
C SER A 26 3.33 7.42 -7.21
N LEU A 27 3.60 8.54 -7.89
CA LEU A 27 4.47 9.62 -7.41
C LEU A 27 3.97 10.19 -6.07
N ASN A 28 2.65 10.23 -5.86
CA ASN A 28 2.05 10.70 -4.61
C ASN A 28 2.37 9.75 -3.44
N LEU A 29 2.37 8.44 -3.69
CA LEU A 29 2.74 7.47 -2.66
C LEU A 29 4.23 7.56 -2.30
N ASP A 30 5.11 7.75 -3.29
CA ASP A 30 6.53 7.96 -2.99
C ASP A 30 6.75 9.20 -2.12
N HIS A 31 6.06 10.30 -2.41
CA HIS A 31 6.14 11.51 -1.61
C HIS A 31 5.68 11.29 -0.16
N ILE A 32 4.70 10.41 0.07
CA ILE A 32 4.29 10.05 1.43
C ILE A 32 5.42 9.39 2.23
N ILE A 33 6.31 8.63 1.59
CA ILE A 33 7.47 8.02 2.27
C ILE A 33 8.38 9.13 2.82
N ASP A 34 8.72 10.12 2.00
CA ASP A 34 9.57 11.24 2.42
C ASP A 34 8.91 12.07 3.53
N LEU A 35 7.61 12.31 3.43
CA LEU A 35 6.83 13.01 4.45
C LEU A 35 6.78 12.25 5.78
N ALA A 36 6.60 10.93 5.73
CA ALA A 36 6.60 10.08 6.92
C ALA A 36 7.97 10.10 7.63
N ASP A 37 9.07 10.03 6.87
CA ASP A 37 10.43 10.11 7.41
C ASP A 37 10.73 11.48 8.02
N GLN A 38 10.27 12.57 7.40
CA GLN A 38 10.41 13.92 7.96
C GLN A 38 9.62 14.08 9.25
N TYR A 39 8.37 13.63 9.27
CA TYR A 39 7.49 13.75 10.43
C TYR A 39 8.03 12.97 11.63
N ASN A 40 8.60 11.79 11.41
CA ASN A 40 9.25 11.02 12.46
C ASN A 40 10.46 11.72 13.08
N LYS A 41 11.19 12.54 12.32
CA LYS A 41 12.35 13.30 12.81
C LYS A 41 11.96 14.53 13.63
N THR A 42 10.79 15.10 13.37
CA THR A 42 10.31 16.33 14.04
C THR A 42 9.33 16.05 15.18
N MET A 43 8.85 14.81 15.33
CA MET A 43 7.97 14.40 16.42
C MET A 43 8.73 14.25 17.75
N TYR A 44 8.54 15.22 18.64
CA TYR A 44 9.04 15.16 20.02
C TYR A 44 7.99 14.60 21.01
N GLU A 45 6.71 14.60 20.62
CA GLU A 45 5.59 14.13 21.45
C GLU A 45 5.02 12.80 20.93
N LYS A 46 4.81 11.84 21.82
CA LYS A 46 4.23 10.54 21.47
C LYS A 46 2.70 10.64 21.53
N PHE A 47 2.10 11.08 20.43
CA PHE A 47 0.66 10.92 20.22
C PHE A 47 0.34 9.47 19.88
N TYR A 48 -0.72 8.95 20.50
CA TYR A 48 -1.20 7.59 20.28
C TYR A 48 -2.43 7.63 19.38
N VAL A 49 -2.47 6.68 18.45
CA VAL A 49 -3.53 6.52 17.46
C VAL A 49 -3.85 5.03 17.31
N GLU A 50 -5.00 4.73 16.70
CA GLU A 50 -5.46 3.36 16.47
C GLU A 50 -4.39 2.45 15.83
N ASP A 51 -4.21 1.24 16.39
CA ASP A 51 -3.26 0.25 15.87
C ASP A 51 -3.80 -0.48 14.62
N VAL A 52 -3.23 -0.15 13.48
CA VAL A 52 -3.56 -0.73 12.17
C VAL A 52 -2.77 -1.99 11.81
N THR A 53 -1.99 -2.57 12.73
CA THR A 53 -1.14 -3.76 12.47
C THR A 53 -1.92 -4.91 11.84
N HIS A 54 -3.18 -5.11 12.24
CA HIS A 54 -4.03 -6.16 11.70
C HIS A 54 -4.32 -5.99 10.19
N LEU A 55 -4.43 -4.74 9.71
CA LEU A 55 -4.60 -4.41 8.29
C LEU A 55 -3.30 -4.58 7.49
N VAL A 56 -2.15 -4.30 8.11
CA VAL A 56 -0.84 -4.58 7.51
C VAL A 56 -0.65 -6.07 7.30
N LYS A 57 -0.95 -6.89 8.33
CA LYS A 57 -0.91 -8.36 8.26
C LYS A 57 -1.86 -8.92 7.20
N SER A 58 -2.97 -8.22 6.93
CA SER A 58 -3.94 -8.58 5.90
C SER A 58 -3.51 -8.17 4.48
N GLY A 59 -2.29 -7.64 4.32
CA GLY A 59 -1.66 -7.40 3.02
C GLY A 59 -1.74 -5.98 2.49
N CYS A 60 -1.84 -4.96 3.36
CA CYS A 60 -1.76 -3.55 2.95
C CYS A 60 -2.78 -3.16 1.85
N ARG A 61 -4.01 -3.68 1.91
CA ARG A 61 -5.06 -3.40 0.91
C ARG A 61 -5.64 -1.99 1.07
N ASN A 62 -6.56 -1.58 0.20
CA ASN A 62 -7.23 -0.27 0.27
C ASN A 62 -7.80 0.06 1.66
N LYS A 63 -8.38 -0.94 2.36
CA LYS A 63 -8.82 -0.82 3.78
C LYS A 63 -7.76 -0.25 4.71
N PHE A 64 -6.50 -0.67 4.56
CA PHE A 64 -5.37 -0.13 5.32
C PHE A 64 -5.22 1.37 5.03
N PHE A 65 -5.07 1.74 3.76
CA PHE A 65 -4.84 3.13 3.37
C PHE A 65 -6.01 4.04 3.77
N CYS A 66 -7.24 3.57 3.60
CA CYS A 66 -8.45 4.29 4.02
C CYS A 66 -8.50 4.49 5.54
N ARG A 67 -8.10 3.48 6.33
CA ARG A 67 -8.03 3.60 7.79
C ARG A 67 -6.95 4.60 8.21
N VAL A 68 -5.76 4.55 7.61
CA VAL A 68 -4.70 5.53 7.88
C VAL A 68 -5.16 6.94 7.53
N HIS A 69 -5.83 7.12 6.39
CA HIS A 69 -6.40 8.40 5.99
C HIS A 69 -7.42 8.92 7.02
N ASP A 70 -8.36 8.09 7.50
CA ASP A 70 -9.34 8.48 8.51
C ASP A 70 -8.68 8.87 9.84
N ILE A 71 -7.67 8.12 10.29
CA ILE A 71 -6.90 8.42 11.52
C ILE A 71 -6.20 9.78 11.39
N LEU A 72 -5.44 9.99 10.31
CA LEU A 72 -4.68 11.22 10.11
C LEU A 72 -5.59 12.45 9.91
N LYS A 73 -6.75 12.27 9.26
CA LYS A 73 -7.74 13.33 9.10
C LYS A 73 -8.38 13.73 10.43
N LYS A 74 -8.62 12.77 11.34
CA LYS A 74 -9.14 13.04 12.69
C LYS A 74 -8.10 13.66 13.61
N HIS A 75 -6.83 13.29 13.45
CA HIS A 75 -5.73 13.87 14.22
C HIS A 75 -5.45 15.33 13.83
N ASP A 76 -5.67 15.70 12.57
CA ASP A 76 -5.73 17.06 12.02
C ASP A 76 -4.50 17.96 12.28
N ARG A 77 -3.29 17.37 12.40
CA ARG A 77 -2.05 18.17 12.51
C ARG A 77 -1.56 18.66 11.15
N THR A 78 -0.73 19.68 11.18
CA THR A 78 -0.17 20.31 9.98
C THR A 78 0.59 19.32 9.10
N GLU A 79 1.34 18.42 9.71
CA GLU A 79 2.09 17.37 9.04
C GLU A 79 1.16 16.31 8.41
N ASP A 80 0.09 15.94 9.11
CA ASP A 80 -0.91 14.98 8.63
C ASP A 80 -1.57 15.46 7.35
N LYS A 81 -1.88 16.76 7.26
CA LYS A 81 -2.59 17.37 6.12
C LYS A 81 -1.89 17.11 4.79
N LYS A 82 -0.56 17.09 4.77
CA LYS A 82 0.20 16.78 3.54
C LYS A 82 0.05 15.31 3.15
N ILE A 83 0.11 14.40 4.12
CA ILE A 83 -0.05 12.97 3.89
C ILE A 83 -1.48 12.67 3.41
N VAL A 84 -2.48 13.23 4.10
CA VAL A 84 -3.91 13.11 3.76
C VAL A 84 -4.17 13.55 2.31
N ARG A 85 -3.63 14.70 1.87
CA ARG A 85 -3.79 15.17 0.48
C ARG A 85 -3.19 14.23 -0.55
N ASN A 86 -2.02 13.64 -0.28
CA ASN A 86 -1.43 12.67 -1.20
C ASN A 86 -2.25 11.37 -1.25
N LEU A 87 -2.82 10.94 -0.12
CA LEU A 87 -3.75 9.80 -0.08
C LEU A 87 -5.05 10.09 -0.84
N ASP A 88 -5.61 11.30 -0.73
CA ASP A 88 -6.80 11.72 -1.49
C ASP A 88 -6.58 11.62 -3.01
N VAL A 89 -5.44 12.09 -3.50
CA VAL A 89 -5.08 11.97 -4.93
C VAL A 89 -4.95 10.50 -5.32
N PHE A 90 -4.26 9.70 -4.51
CA PHE A 90 -4.12 8.27 -4.74
C PHE A 90 -5.48 7.54 -4.80
N PHE A 91 -6.42 7.85 -3.89
CA PHE A 91 -7.75 7.25 -3.91
C PHE A 91 -8.55 7.67 -5.13
N LYS A 92 -8.43 8.93 -5.57
CA LYS A 92 -9.09 9.42 -6.77
C LYS A 92 -8.57 8.73 -8.03
N GLU A 93 -7.25 8.59 -8.17
CA GLU A 93 -6.62 7.90 -9.30
C GLU A 93 -6.99 6.40 -9.34
N GLY A 94 -7.06 5.76 -8.16
CA GLY A 94 -7.41 4.35 -8.01
C GLY A 94 -8.90 4.05 -7.90
N ASN A 95 -9.78 5.06 -8.01
CA ASN A 95 -11.23 4.95 -7.80
C ASN A 95 -11.62 4.22 -6.49
N VAL A 96 -10.93 4.55 -5.39
CA VAL A 96 -11.13 3.93 -4.08
C VAL A 96 -12.19 4.68 -3.28
N ASN A 97 -13.26 3.99 -2.86
CA ASN A 97 -14.26 4.53 -1.95
C ASN A 97 -13.98 4.10 -0.50
N CYS A 98 -13.42 4.99 0.31
CA CYS A 98 -13.07 4.65 1.69
C CYS A 98 -14.26 4.38 2.61
N THR A 99 -15.45 4.91 2.30
CA THR A 99 -16.67 4.60 3.07
C THR A 99 -17.05 3.13 2.90
N GLU A 100 -16.98 2.61 1.66
CA GLU A 100 -17.27 1.21 1.36
C GLU A 100 -16.17 0.28 1.88
N GLU A 101 -14.89 0.66 1.73
CA GLU A 101 -13.77 -0.14 2.22
C GLU A 101 -13.80 -0.34 3.73
N LEU A 102 -14.29 0.65 4.48
CA LEU A 102 -14.30 0.65 5.94
C LEU A 102 -15.61 0.14 6.57
N ILE A 103 -16.68 -0.09 5.81
CA ILE A 103 -18.02 -0.43 6.36
C ILE A 103 -18.00 -1.62 7.33
N ASN A 104 -17.17 -2.63 7.07
CA ASN A 104 -17.03 -3.84 7.88
C ASN A 104 -15.65 -3.93 8.56
N VAL A 105 -14.93 -2.82 8.68
CA VAL A 105 -13.63 -2.77 9.34
C VAL A 105 -13.82 -2.21 10.74
N PRO A 106 -13.79 -3.05 11.79
CA PRO A 106 -13.92 -2.55 13.15
C PRO A 106 -12.74 -1.65 13.50
N HIS A 107 -12.97 -0.68 14.39
CA HIS A 107 -11.88 0.04 15.03
C HIS A 107 -11.08 -0.92 15.93
N ALA A 108 -9.75 -0.81 15.88
CA ALA A 108 -8.92 -1.49 16.86
C ALA A 108 -9.12 -0.85 18.25
N THR A 109 -9.10 -1.67 19.30
CA THR A 109 -9.19 -1.21 20.69
C THR A 109 -7.83 -0.83 21.28
N THR A 110 -6.75 -1.12 20.55
CA THR A 110 -5.38 -0.85 20.96
C THR A 110 -4.83 0.36 20.19
N GLU A 111 -3.99 1.13 20.86
CA GLU A 111 -3.34 2.30 20.27
C GLU A 111 -1.82 2.13 20.25
N LYS A 112 -1.18 2.80 19.29
CA LYS A 112 0.27 2.88 19.15
C LYS A 112 0.71 4.31 18.82
N PRO A 113 1.98 4.66 19.08
CA PRO A 113 2.50 5.96 18.70
C PRO A 113 2.36 6.22 17.19
N ILE A 114 2.05 7.46 16.80
CA ILE A 114 1.98 7.88 15.39
C ILE A 114 3.18 7.44 14.55
N PRO A 115 4.43 7.51 15.05
CA PRO A 115 5.57 7.02 14.27
C PRO A 115 5.43 5.58 13.79
N PHE A 116 4.76 4.73 14.56
CA PHE A 116 4.46 3.35 14.17
C PHE A 116 3.42 3.26 13.04
N LEU A 117 2.41 4.13 13.04
CA LEU A 117 1.45 4.26 11.93
C LEU A 117 2.17 4.68 10.64
N LEU A 118 3.04 5.69 10.73
CA LEU A 118 3.80 6.25 9.61
C LEU A 118 4.80 5.24 9.03
N GLU A 119 5.48 4.48 9.88
CA GLU A 119 6.36 3.39 9.44
C GLU A 119 5.59 2.31 8.69
N ASN A 120 4.44 1.89 9.21
CA ASN A 120 3.57 0.93 8.52
C ASN A 120 3.08 1.47 7.17
N LEU A 121 2.73 2.77 7.10
CA LEU A 121 2.32 3.42 5.87
C LEU A 121 3.44 3.37 4.82
N ALA A 122 4.65 3.81 5.18
CA ALA A 122 5.80 3.77 4.28
C ALA A 122 6.11 2.35 3.80
N ASN A 123 6.07 1.37 4.71
CA ASN A 123 6.30 -0.04 4.37
C ASN A 123 5.23 -0.61 3.43
N CYS A 124 3.96 -0.30 3.67
CA CYS A 124 2.86 -0.73 2.80
C CYS A 124 2.95 -0.07 1.41
N ILE A 125 3.35 1.19 1.33
CA ILE A 125 3.59 1.87 0.05
C ILE A 125 4.71 1.20 -0.73
N ARG A 126 5.86 0.95 -0.08
CA ARG A 126 7.00 0.29 -0.73
C ARG A 126 6.61 -1.09 -1.29
N ARG A 127 5.85 -1.87 -0.52
CA ARG A 127 5.31 -3.17 -0.97
C ARG A 127 4.41 -3.01 -2.19
N ARG A 128 3.50 -2.04 -2.17
CA ARG A 128 2.57 -1.77 -3.27
C ARG A 128 3.31 -1.35 -4.54
N ASN A 129 4.23 -0.39 -4.43
CA ASN A 129 5.04 0.10 -5.54
C ASN A 129 5.97 -0.99 -6.11
N PHE A 130 6.45 -1.92 -5.29
CA PHE A 130 7.27 -3.05 -5.76
C PHE A 130 6.43 -4.14 -6.46
N MET A 131 5.25 -4.45 -5.93
CA MET A 131 4.40 -5.54 -6.42
C MET A 131 3.42 -5.12 -7.52
N GLY A 132 3.23 -3.81 -7.77
CA GLY A 132 2.31 -3.31 -8.80
C GLY A 132 0.83 -3.58 -8.54
N ILE A 133 0.44 -3.70 -7.27
CA ILE A 133 -0.93 -4.01 -6.81
C ILE A 133 -1.74 -2.73 -6.52
#